data_AF-A0A847MGE1-F1
#
_entry.id   AF-A0A847MGE1-F1
#
_cell.length_a   1.000
_cell.length_b   1.000
_cell.length_c   1.000
_cell.angle_alpha   90.00
_cell.angle_beta   90.00
_cell.angle_gamma   90.00
#
_symmetry.space_group_name_H-M   'P 1'
#
loop_
_entity.id
_entity.type
_entity.pdbx_description
1 polymer ?
#
loop_
_entity_poly.entity_id
_entity_poly.type
_entity_poly.pdbx_seq_one_letter_code
_entity_poly.pdbx_strand_id
1 'polypeptide(L)'
;MEGATGRQRLGKSSLQELYIPLPPFPEQRAIAHILQTVQVAKEKIEGVIQAAKELKKSFLKYLFSYGPVPVEYAEKVPLKKTEVGLIPEEWQVVRLGEVAEVIMGQSPPGSTYNQAGIGTPFLQGKAEFGNIFPSNIKYTVKPKKIAPEKSVLISVRAPVGDINIANIPYCIGMGLASLSMKIGDNIFLFYLLCHKKNDIEKEGTGSTFKAINKDKIISFPIPLPPLHIQQRIADILSTVDERIESAENQKHTLETLFKTLLSLLMSGIIRLSWSHD
;
A
#
# COMPACT_ATOMS: atom_id res chain seq x y z
N MET A 1 -14.04 -22.04 -30.71
CA MET A 1 -13.84 -22.53 -29.33
C MET A 1 -14.61 -23.82 -29.19
N GLU A 2 -13.95 -24.92 -28.88
CA GLU A 2 -14.60 -26.19 -28.52
C GLU A 2 -14.25 -26.50 -27.06
N GLY A 3 -15.26 -26.72 -26.22
CA GLY A 3 -15.08 -27.14 -24.83
C GLY A 3 -16.23 -26.72 -23.91
N ALA A 4 -16.81 -27.70 -23.22
CA ALA A 4 -17.79 -27.50 -22.15
C ALA A 4 -17.20 -26.67 -20.99
N THR A 5 -18.11 -25.97 -20.31
CA THR A 5 -17.90 -25.06 -19.17
C THR A 5 -16.89 -25.58 -18.14
N GLY A 6 -15.64 -25.12 -18.23
CA GLY A 6 -14.64 -25.35 -17.18
C GLY A 6 -13.18 -25.15 -17.61
N ARG A 7 -12.83 -25.53 -18.85
CA ARG A 7 -11.50 -25.26 -19.44
C ARG A 7 -11.61 -25.05 -20.95
N GLN A 8 -11.50 -23.80 -21.37
CA GLN A 8 -11.33 -23.46 -22.77
C GLN A 8 -9.89 -23.78 -23.20
N ARG A 9 -9.72 -24.53 -24.29
CA ARG A 9 -8.43 -24.75 -24.95
C ARG A 9 -8.50 -24.17 -26.36
N LEU A 10 -7.49 -23.40 -26.76
CA LEU A 10 -7.32 -23.04 -28.17
C LEU A 10 -6.69 -24.23 -28.90
N GLY A 11 -7.40 -24.77 -29.89
CA GLY A 11 -6.87 -25.79 -30.79
C GLY A 11 -5.88 -25.21 -31.79
N LYS A 12 -4.92 -26.01 -32.26
CA LYS A 12 -3.93 -25.61 -33.26
C LYS A 12 -4.58 -25.08 -34.56
N SER A 13 -5.68 -25.70 -34.99
CA SER A 13 -6.48 -25.26 -36.14
C SER A 13 -7.02 -23.85 -35.96
N SER A 14 -7.56 -23.53 -34.78
CA SER A 14 -8.09 -22.19 -34.46
C SER A 14 -7.02 -21.09 -34.47
N LEU A 15 -5.75 -21.43 -34.20
CA LEU A 15 -4.64 -20.47 -34.32
C LEU A 15 -4.22 -20.27 -35.78
N GLN A 16 -4.27 -21.31 -36.60
CA GLN A 16 -3.89 -21.25 -38.01
C GLN A 16 -4.88 -20.45 -38.87
N GLU A 17 -6.15 -20.40 -38.44
CA GLU A 17 -7.22 -19.66 -39.12
C GLU A 17 -7.30 -18.19 -38.68
N LEU A 18 -6.47 -17.75 -37.73
CA LEU A 18 -6.50 -16.39 -37.21
C LEU A 18 -5.89 -15.40 -38.21
N TYR A 19 -6.67 -14.44 -38.68
CA TYR A 19 -6.17 -13.33 -39.48
C TYR A 19 -5.41 -12.34 -38.61
N ILE A 20 -4.18 -12.00 -39.02
CA ILE A 20 -3.35 -10.98 -38.37
C ILE A 20 -2.95 -9.90 -39.38
N PRO A 21 -2.85 -8.63 -38.95
CA PRO A 21 -2.33 -7.57 -39.81
C PRO A 21 -0.85 -7.81 -40.11
N LEU A 22 -0.48 -7.76 -41.39
CA LEU A 22 0.89 -7.96 -41.87
C LEU A 22 1.38 -6.72 -42.64
N PRO A 23 1.87 -5.68 -41.93
CA PRO A 23 2.44 -4.50 -42.59
C PRO A 23 3.78 -4.84 -43.28
N PRO A 24 4.33 -3.96 -44.14
CA PRO A 24 5.65 -4.16 -44.74
C PRO A 24 6.77 -4.36 -43.70
N PHE A 25 7.81 -5.13 -44.04
CA PHE A 25 8.90 -5.43 -43.11
C PHE A 25 9.54 -4.20 -42.42
N PRO A 26 9.80 -3.07 -43.10
CA PRO A 26 10.31 -1.88 -42.43
C PRO A 26 9.36 -1.33 -41.35
N GLU A 27 8.05 -1.35 -41.62
CA GLU A 27 7.02 -0.93 -40.67
C GLU A 27 6.90 -1.93 -39.51
N GLN A 28 6.98 -3.24 -39.77
CA GLN A 28 7.03 -4.26 -38.70
C GLN A 28 8.18 -4.00 -37.72
N ARG A 29 9.38 -3.71 -38.25
CA ARG A 29 10.56 -3.41 -37.41
C ARG A 29 10.37 -2.13 -36.61
N ALA A 30 9.82 -1.08 -37.21
CA ALA A 30 9.54 0.17 -36.53
C ALA A 30 8.52 0.01 -35.40
N ILE A 31 7.41 -0.71 -35.66
CA ILE A 31 6.39 -1.03 -34.67
C ILE A 31 7.01 -1.80 -33.50
N ALA A 32 7.76 -2.86 -33.79
CA ALA A 32 8.42 -3.66 -32.77
C ALA A 32 9.39 -2.83 -31.92
N HIS A 33 10.21 -1.98 -32.55
CA HIS A 33 11.18 -1.14 -31.86
C HIS A 33 10.52 -0.12 -30.91
N ILE A 34 9.47 0.57 -31.35
CA ILE A 34 8.75 1.54 -30.52
C ILE A 34 8.11 0.84 -29.31
N LEU A 35 7.39 -0.26 -29.55
CA LEU A 35 6.74 -1.01 -28.47
C LEU A 35 7.76 -1.59 -27.49
N GLN A 36 8.89 -2.11 -28.00
CA GLN A 36 9.98 -2.59 -27.17
C GLN A 36 10.61 -1.47 -26.34
N THR A 37 10.78 -0.28 -26.90
CA THR A 37 11.35 0.88 -26.18
C THR A 37 10.48 1.26 -24.98
N VAL A 38 9.16 1.34 -25.16
CA VAL A 38 8.22 1.61 -24.06
C VAL A 38 8.24 0.48 -23.02
N GLN A 39 8.33 -0.77 -23.47
CA GLN A 39 8.41 -1.92 -22.57
C GLN A 39 9.69 -1.93 -21.72
N VAL A 40 10.85 -1.65 -22.32
CA VAL A 40 12.13 -1.51 -21.59
C VAL A 40 12.08 -0.36 -20.59
N ALA A 41 11.44 0.77 -20.93
CA ALA A 41 11.28 1.88 -19.99
C ALA A 41 10.43 1.48 -18.75
N LYS A 42 9.36 0.71 -18.96
CA LYS A 42 8.54 0.18 -17.86
C LYS A 42 9.32 -0.75 -16.94
N GLU A 43 10.11 -1.67 -17.51
CA GLU A 43 10.94 -2.60 -16.75
C GLU A 43 11.98 -1.87 -15.89
N LYS A 44 12.59 -0.80 -16.41
CA LYS A 44 13.49 0.05 -15.63
C LYS A 44 12.80 0.70 -14.43
N ILE A 45 11.60 1.26 -14.63
CA ILE A 45 10.83 1.88 -13.54
C ILE A 45 10.41 0.84 -12.51
N GLU A 46 10.03 -0.36 -12.94
CA GLU A 46 9.73 -1.46 -12.03
C GLU A 46 10.94 -1.84 -11.17
N GLY A 47 12.16 -1.85 -11.74
CA GLY A 47 13.40 -2.01 -10.98
C GLY A 47 13.61 -0.90 -9.93
N VAL A 48 13.33 0.36 -10.28
CA VAL A 48 13.42 1.50 -9.34
C VAL A 48 12.42 1.35 -8.19
N ILE A 49 11.17 0.97 -8.48
CA ILE A 49 10.13 0.74 -7.46
C ILE A 49 10.58 -0.36 -6.49
N GLN A 50 11.10 -1.47 -7.01
CA GLN A 50 11.56 -2.59 -6.20
C GLN A 50 12.72 -2.18 -5.28
N ALA A 51 13.73 -1.48 -5.82
CA ALA A 51 14.86 -0.96 -5.04
C ALA A 51 14.40 0.03 -3.95
N ALA A 52 13.45 0.91 -4.26
CA ALA A 52 12.90 1.85 -3.29
C ALA A 52 12.11 1.15 -2.17
N LYS A 53 11.35 0.09 -2.48
CA LYS A 53 10.63 -0.73 -1.48
C LYS A 53 11.61 -1.46 -0.55
N GLU A 54 12.72 -1.97 -1.08
CA GLU A 54 13.78 -2.58 -0.29
C GLU A 54 14.49 -1.57 0.61
N LEU A 55 14.79 -0.38 0.09
CA LEU A 55 15.34 0.72 0.86
C LEU A 55 14.40 1.12 2.01
N LYS A 56 13.10 1.27 1.74
CA LYS A 56 12.09 1.56 2.78
C LYS A 56 12.11 0.53 3.90
N LYS A 57 12.17 -0.77 3.55
CA LYS A 57 12.24 -1.85 4.54
C LYS A 57 13.49 -1.75 5.41
N SER A 58 14.64 -1.41 4.80
CA SER A 58 15.90 -1.19 5.53
C SER A 58 15.80 0.02 6.46
N PHE A 59 15.26 1.14 5.97
CA PHE A 59 15.06 2.36 6.76
C PHE A 59 14.10 2.14 7.92
N LEU A 60 12.99 1.42 7.74
CA LEU A 60 12.10 1.06 8.84
C LEU A 60 12.88 0.35 9.95
N LYS A 61 13.67 -0.67 9.63
CA LYS A 61 14.47 -1.38 10.62
C LYS A 61 15.50 -0.48 11.29
N TYR A 62 16.23 0.31 10.50
CA TYR A 62 17.28 1.20 11.00
C TYR A 62 16.73 2.30 11.90
N LEU A 63 15.74 3.06 11.43
CA LEU A 63 15.18 4.22 12.13
C LEU A 63 14.50 3.83 13.44
N PHE A 64 13.82 2.67 13.50
CA PHE A 64 13.22 2.18 14.73
C PHE A 64 14.21 1.49 15.69
N SER A 65 15.46 1.26 15.28
CA SER A 65 16.52 0.72 16.14
C SER A 65 17.47 1.80 16.66
N TYR A 66 17.84 2.78 15.83
CA TYR A 66 18.87 3.77 16.12
C TYR A 66 18.38 5.22 16.08
N GLY A 67 17.16 5.46 15.60
CA GLY A 67 16.66 6.80 15.31
C GLY A 67 17.22 7.39 14.00
N PRO A 68 16.89 8.64 13.67
CA PRO A 68 17.27 9.33 12.43
C PRO A 68 18.71 9.89 12.49
N VAL A 69 19.66 9.06 12.92
CA VAL A 69 21.09 9.40 12.95
C VAL A 69 21.78 8.89 11.68
N PRO A 70 22.85 9.54 11.18
CA PRO A 70 23.61 9.02 10.05
C PRO A 70 24.23 7.65 10.37
N VAL A 71 24.34 6.79 9.36
CA VAL A 71 24.75 5.37 9.51
C VAL A 71 26.12 5.22 10.19
N GLU A 72 27.05 6.13 9.91
CA GLU A 72 28.39 6.16 10.51
C GLU A 72 28.39 6.43 12.04
N TYR A 73 27.30 6.95 12.59
CA TYR A 73 27.14 7.18 14.04
C TYR A 73 26.26 6.12 14.72
N ALA A 74 25.72 5.14 13.99
CA ALA A 74 24.79 4.15 14.54
C ALA A 74 25.39 3.35 15.71
N GLU A 75 26.66 2.97 15.61
CA GLU A 75 27.38 2.22 16.66
C GLU A 75 27.61 3.04 17.94
N LYS A 76 27.52 4.37 17.86
CA LYS A 76 27.68 5.29 18.99
C LYS A 76 26.36 5.61 19.69
N VAL A 77 25.23 5.16 19.16
CA VAL A 77 23.93 5.37 19.80
C VAL A 77 23.86 4.48 21.03
N PRO A 78 23.70 5.04 22.25
CA PRO A 78 23.50 4.23 23.44
C PRO A 78 22.14 3.54 23.35
N LEU A 79 22.15 2.21 23.48
CA LEU A 79 20.95 1.37 23.37
C LEU A 79 20.65 0.69 24.70
N LYS A 80 19.36 0.57 25.01
CA LYS A 80 18.85 -0.27 26.10
C LYS A 80 18.02 -1.42 25.58
N LYS A 81 18.11 -2.56 26.26
CA LYS A 81 17.25 -3.72 26.00
C LYS A 81 15.92 -3.56 26.70
N THR A 82 14.83 -3.68 25.95
CA THR A 82 13.45 -3.56 26.45
C THR A 82 12.58 -4.70 25.93
N GLU A 83 11.32 -4.75 26.37
CA GLU A 83 10.32 -5.71 25.85
C GLU A 83 9.99 -5.52 24.37
N VAL A 84 10.19 -4.31 23.82
CA VAL A 84 9.95 -4.01 22.39
C VAL A 84 11.21 -4.19 21.52
N GLY A 85 12.33 -4.60 22.12
CA GLY A 85 13.63 -4.80 21.47
C GLY A 85 14.72 -3.87 22.00
N LEU A 86 15.82 -3.77 21.25
CA LEU A 86 16.85 -2.75 21.47
C LEU A 86 16.36 -1.42 20.92
N ILE A 87 16.36 -0.39 21.75
CA ILE A 87 15.97 0.97 21.37
C ILE A 87 16.96 1.97 21.97
N PRO A 88 17.05 3.21 21.44
CA PRO A 88 17.87 4.26 22.03
C PRO A 88 17.51 4.51 23.50
N GLU A 89 18.52 4.76 24.34
CA GLU A 89 18.32 4.98 25.78
C GLU A 89 17.34 6.11 26.10
N GLU A 90 17.33 7.16 25.27
CA GLU A 90 16.44 8.31 25.40
C GLU A 90 14.96 8.00 25.12
N TRP A 91 14.67 6.90 24.41
CA TRP A 91 13.29 6.56 24.02
C TRP A 91 12.56 5.89 25.17
N GLN A 92 11.29 6.22 25.34
CA GLN A 92 10.45 5.57 26.36
C GLN A 92 9.73 4.36 25.77
N VAL A 93 9.34 3.41 26.62
CA VAL A 93 8.37 2.37 26.25
C VAL A 93 7.07 2.70 26.94
N VAL A 94 6.00 2.85 26.17
CA VAL A 94 4.66 3.21 26.64
C VAL A 94 3.64 2.24 26.07
N ARG A 95 2.45 2.19 26.68
CA ARG A 95 1.34 1.44 26.09
C ARG A 95 0.61 2.30 25.06
N LEU A 96 0.22 1.70 23.94
CA LEU A 96 -0.41 2.44 22.85
C LEU A 96 -1.65 3.25 23.27
N GLY A 97 -2.46 2.73 24.20
CA GLY A 97 -3.64 3.45 24.72
C GLY A 97 -3.33 4.66 25.61
N GLU A 98 -2.10 4.77 26.12
CA GLU A 98 -1.66 5.94 26.89
C GLU A 98 -1.53 7.14 25.94
N VAL A 99 -0.93 6.93 24.76
CA VAL A 99 -0.61 7.98 23.79
C VAL A 99 -1.58 8.12 22.63
N ALA A 100 -2.42 7.11 22.35
CA ALA A 100 -3.38 7.12 21.26
C ALA A 100 -4.81 6.83 21.72
N GLU A 101 -5.77 7.52 21.10
CA GLU A 101 -7.18 7.19 21.16
C GLU A 101 -7.49 6.06 20.17
N VAL A 102 -8.27 5.05 20.61
CA VAL A 102 -8.62 3.88 19.81
C VAL A 102 -10.14 3.81 19.63
N ILE A 103 -10.58 3.89 18.37
CA ILE A 103 -11.97 3.74 17.96
C ILE A 103 -12.13 2.39 17.27
N MET A 104 -12.80 1.44 17.94
CA MET A 104 -13.16 0.16 17.33
C MET A 104 -14.33 0.35 16.36
N GLY A 105 -14.22 -0.21 15.15
CA GLY A 105 -15.24 -0.09 14.14
C GLY A 105 -16.51 -0.89 14.44
N GLN A 106 -17.62 -0.46 13.84
CA GLN A 106 -18.92 -1.10 13.99
C GLN A 106 -19.68 -1.01 12.67
N SER A 107 -20.02 -2.16 12.10
CA SER A 107 -20.72 -2.22 10.82
C SER A 107 -22.15 -1.67 10.93
N PRO A 108 -22.53 -0.73 10.06
CA PRO A 108 -23.93 -0.39 9.82
C PRO A 108 -24.72 -1.59 9.26
N PRO A 109 -26.06 -1.51 9.20
CA PRO A 109 -26.85 -2.51 8.49
C PRO A 109 -26.47 -2.55 7.00
N GLY A 110 -26.32 -3.74 6.43
CA GLY A 110 -25.89 -3.91 5.03
C GLY A 110 -26.84 -3.25 4.01
N SER A 111 -28.12 -3.10 4.34
CA SER A 111 -29.12 -2.38 3.54
C SER A 111 -28.85 -0.89 3.38
N THR A 112 -27.91 -0.33 4.15
CA THR A 112 -27.53 1.09 4.09
C THR A 112 -26.36 1.34 3.16
N TYR A 113 -25.73 0.29 2.63
CA TYR A 113 -24.55 0.39 1.78
C TYR A 113 -24.93 0.75 0.36
N ASN A 114 -24.10 1.57 -0.29
CA ASN A 114 -24.28 1.92 -1.69
C ASN A 114 -22.93 2.19 -2.38
N GLN A 115 -22.94 2.12 -3.70
CA GLN A 115 -21.81 2.51 -4.57
C GLN A 115 -22.07 3.86 -5.26
N ALA A 116 -23.21 4.50 -5.01
CA ALA A 116 -23.62 5.75 -5.64
C ALA A 116 -22.98 7.00 -5.00
N GLY A 117 -22.09 6.83 -4.00
CA GLY A 117 -21.44 7.95 -3.33
C GLY A 117 -22.32 8.64 -2.27
N ILE A 118 -23.43 8.02 -1.85
CA ILE A 118 -24.42 8.68 -0.99
C ILE A 118 -24.09 8.43 0.48
N GLY A 119 -23.89 9.51 1.24
CA GLY A 119 -23.60 9.47 2.68
C GLY A 119 -22.10 9.47 2.96
N THR A 120 -21.68 8.70 3.96
CA THR A 120 -20.29 8.68 4.42
C THR A 120 -19.51 7.54 3.75
N PRO A 121 -18.28 7.78 3.27
CA PRO A 121 -17.35 6.73 2.88
C PRO A 121 -17.23 5.63 3.93
N PHE A 122 -17.23 4.37 3.51
CA PHE A 122 -17.30 3.21 4.38
C PHE A 122 -16.20 2.20 4.05
N LEU A 123 -15.45 1.82 5.09
CA LEU A 123 -14.40 0.82 5.05
C LEU A 123 -14.82 -0.36 5.93
N GLN A 124 -14.96 -1.55 5.36
CA GLN A 124 -15.42 -2.73 6.10
C GLN A 124 -14.24 -3.52 6.68
N GLY A 125 -13.10 -3.53 5.98
CA GLY A 125 -11.89 -4.25 6.34
C GLY A 125 -10.71 -3.89 5.43
N LYS A 126 -9.70 -4.75 5.39
CA LYS A 126 -8.51 -4.58 4.53
C LYS A 126 -8.83 -4.42 3.05
N ALA A 127 -9.91 -5.02 2.54
CA ALA A 127 -10.20 -5.04 1.10
C ALA A 127 -10.32 -3.64 0.48
N GLU A 128 -10.59 -2.63 1.31
CA GLU A 128 -10.69 -1.24 0.90
C GLU A 128 -9.36 -0.46 1.03
N PHE A 129 -8.31 -1.03 1.61
CA PHE A 129 -7.00 -0.41 1.76
C PHE A 129 -6.22 -0.40 0.44
N GLY A 130 -5.68 0.76 0.08
CA GLY A 130 -4.65 0.91 -0.95
C GLY A 130 -3.24 0.80 -0.37
N ASN A 131 -2.27 1.44 -1.04
CA ASN A 131 -0.88 1.44 -0.60
C ASN A 131 -0.70 2.22 0.72
N ILE A 132 -1.18 3.47 0.76
CA ILE A 132 -1.10 4.36 1.94
C ILE A 132 -2.49 4.82 2.37
N PHE A 133 -3.38 5.09 1.42
CA PHE A 133 -4.75 5.55 1.64
C PHE A 133 -5.78 4.52 1.11
N PRO A 134 -7.05 4.54 1.56
CA PRO A 134 -8.09 3.68 1.03
C PRO A 134 -8.46 4.08 -0.41
N SER A 135 -8.74 3.09 -1.27
CA SER A 135 -9.01 3.34 -2.70
C SER A 135 -10.32 2.73 -3.20
N ASN A 136 -10.75 1.58 -2.67
CA ASN A 136 -11.93 0.85 -3.14
C ASN A 136 -13.12 1.00 -2.19
N ILE A 137 -13.54 2.24 -1.95
CA ILE A 137 -14.45 2.59 -0.86
C ILE A 137 -15.93 2.39 -1.23
N LYS A 138 -16.74 1.97 -0.24
CA LYS A 138 -18.22 1.97 -0.33
C LYS A 138 -18.76 3.20 0.38
N TYR A 139 -20.08 3.38 0.39
CA TYR A 139 -20.74 4.45 1.14
C TYR A 139 -21.87 3.89 2.02
N THR A 140 -22.19 4.58 3.11
CA THR A 140 -23.33 4.29 3.98
C THR A 140 -24.08 5.56 4.35
N VAL A 141 -25.41 5.49 4.36
CA VAL A 141 -26.30 6.58 4.80
C VAL A 141 -26.55 6.59 6.32
N LYS A 142 -26.07 5.57 7.05
CA LYS A 142 -26.26 5.46 8.52
C LYS A 142 -24.93 5.10 9.20
N PRO A 143 -23.94 6.00 9.21
CA PRO A 143 -22.66 5.73 9.85
C PRO A 143 -22.83 5.48 11.36
N LYS A 144 -22.01 4.58 11.92
CA LYS A 144 -22.02 4.26 13.36
C LYS A 144 -20.75 4.70 14.07
N LYS A 145 -19.58 4.44 13.47
CA LYS A 145 -18.26 4.77 14.01
C LYS A 145 -17.44 5.43 12.93
N ILE A 146 -16.89 6.60 13.25
CA ILE A 146 -16.10 7.41 12.32
C ILE A 146 -14.64 7.37 12.75
N ALA A 147 -13.77 7.02 11.81
CA ALA A 147 -12.35 7.30 11.88
C ALA A 147 -12.13 8.75 11.41
N PRO A 148 -11.50 9.61 12.23
CA PRO A 148 -11.21 10.97 11.82
C PRO A 148 -10.15 11.00 10.71
N GLU A 149 -10.12 12.09 9.96
CA GLU A 149 -9.06 12.38 9.00
C GLU A 149 -7.68 12.33 9.70
N LYS A 150 -6.66 11.88 8.98
CA LYS A 150 -5.28 11.69 9.41
C LYS A 150 -5.09 10.62 10.49
N SER A 151 -6.13 9.89 10.88
CA SER A 151 -5.99 8.75 11.79
C SER A 151 -5.36 7.55 11.08
N VAL A 152 -4.70 6.70 11.86
CA VAL A 152 -4.15 5.44 11.39
C VAL A 152 -5.22 4.36 11.47
N LEU A 153 -5.45 3.66 10.36
CA LEU A 153 -6.39 2.56 10.26
C LEU A 153 -5.63 1.24 10.39
N ILE A 154 -6.15 0.32 11.21
CA ILE A 154 -5.59 -1.03 11.37
C ILE A 154 -6.65 -2.09 11.10
N SER A 155 -6.29 -3.12 10.35
CA SER A 155 -7.10 -4.33 10.20
C SER A 155 -7.04 -5.16 11.50
N VAL A 156 -8.19 -5.36 12.14
CA VAL A 156 -8.32 -6.11 13.40
C VAL A 156 -8.92 -7.50 13.20
N ARG A 157 -9.24 -7.88 11.96
CA ARG A 157 -9.72 -9.21 11.55
C ARG A 157 -8.94 -9.70 10.34
N ALA A 158 -8.86 -11.02 10.18
CA ALA A 158 -8.00 -11.68 9.19
C ALA A 158 -8.10 -11.08 7.75
N PRO A 159 -6.94 -10.75 7.12
CA PRO A 159 -5.61 -10.71 7.72
C PRO A 159 -5.47 -9.48 8.64
N VAL A 160 -4.97 -9.75 9.85
CA VAL A 160 -4.77 -8.75 10.91
C VAL A 160 -3.50 -7.95 10.64
N GLY A 161 -3.45 -6.69 11.07
CA GLY A 161 -2.21 -5.92 11.13
C GLY A 161 -1.84 -5.16 9.84
N ASP A 162 -2.65 -5.25 8.78
CA ASP A 162 -2.52 -4.30 7.67
C ASP A 162 -2.90 -2.89 8.13
N ILE A 163 -2.11 -1.91 7.72
CA ILE A 163 -2.17 -0.52 8.19
C ILE A 163 -2.40 0.41 7.00
N ASN A 164 -3.18 1.48 7.21
CA ASN A 164 -3.46 2.51 6.22
C ASN A 164 -3.72 3.86 6.93
N ILE A 165 -3.84 4.95 6.19
CA ILE A 165 -4.12 6.30 6.75
C ILE A 165 -5.47 6.79 6.23
N ALA A 166 -6.32 7.30 7.11
CA ALA A 166 -7.54 7.97 6.71
C ALA A 166 -7.22 9.35 6.10
N ASN A 167 -7.22 9.50 4.77
CA ASN A 167 -7.04 10.79 4.10
C ASN A 167 -8.30 11.69 4.15
N ILE A 168 -9.45 11.12 4.50
CA ILE A 168 -10.72 11.79 4.80
C ILE A 168 -11.40 11.06 5.98
N PRO A 169 -12.45 11.62 6.60
CA PRO A 169 -13.24 10.87 7.58
C PRO A 169 -13.93 9.66 6.95
N TYR A 170 -13.81 8.50 7.60
CA TYR A 170 -14.41 7.23 7.13
C TYR A 170 -15.32 6.62 8.19
N CYS A 171 -16.49 6.13 7.80
CA CYS A 171 -17.20 5.14 8.60
C CYS A 171 -16.41 3.82 8.56
N ILE A 172 -16.15 3.22 9.73
CA ILE A 172 -15.36 1.99 9.83
C ILE A 172 -16.18 0.82 10.38
N GLY A 173 -16.12 -0.31 9.68
CA GLY A 173 -16.77 -1.56 10.04
C GLY A 173 -15.99 -2.36 11.08
N MET A 174 -16.57 -3.45 11.58
CA MET A 174 -15.99 -4.26 12.66
C MET A 174 -14.65 -4.93 12.30
N GLY A 175 -14.24 -4.91 11.04
CA GLY A 175 -12.95 -5.41 10.59
C GLY A 175 -11.79 -4.45 10.86
N LEU A 176 -12.07 -3.20 11.25
CA LEU A 176 -11.08 -2.14 11.40
C LEU A 176 -11.14 -1.48 12.78
N ALA A 177 -10.02 -0.88 13.17
CA ALA A 177 -9.95 0.14 14.20
C ALA A 177 -9.21 1.37 13.68
N SER A 178 -9.51 2.53 14.26
CA SER A 178 -8.81 3.78 14.02
C SER A 178 -8.02 4.18 15.26
N LEU A 179 -6.79 4.63 15.06
CA LEU A 179 -5.88 5.12 16.10
C LEU A 179 -5.46 6.55 15.78
N SER A 180 -5.53 7.43 16.78
CA SER A 180 -5.07 8.81 16.67
C SER A 180 -4.24 9.17 17.88
N MET A 181 -3.01 9.64 17.68
CA MET A 181 -2.18 10.12 18.78
C MET A 181 -2.83 11.36 19.42
N LYS A 182 -2.91 11.36 20.76
CA LYS A 182 -3.38 12.52 21.54
C LYS A 182 -2.36 13.65 21.48
N ILE A 183 -1.08 13.28 21.57
CA ILE A 183 0.09 14.14 21.48
C ILE A 183 1.16 13.35 20.73
N GLY A 184 1.47 13.73 19.49
CA GLY A 184 2.41 12.99 18.64
C GLY A 184 2.13 13.14 17.15
N ASP A 185 2.78 12.32 16.35
CA ASP A 185 2.66 12.30 14.90
C ASP A 185 2.00 10.98 14.41
N ASN A 186 0.83 11.09 13.76
CA ASN A 186 0.12 9.93 13.23
C ASN A 186 0.85 9.26 12.06
N ILE A 187 1.67 9.98 11.30
CA ILE A 187 2.50 9.40 10.23
C ILE A 187 3.62 8.55 10.85
N PHE A 188 4.23 9.03 11.95
CA PHE A 188 5.15 8.21 12.75
C PHE A 188 4.44 6.94 13.26
N LEU A 189 3.24 7.07 13.82
CA LEU A 189 2.45 5.92 14.30
C LEU A 189 2.15 4.93 13.17
N PHE A 190 1.80 5.42 11.97
CA PHE A 190 1.59 4.58 10.78
C PHE A 190 2.83 3.73 10.48
N TYR A 191 4.01 4.33 10.41
CA TYR A 191 5.25 3.61 10.13
C TYR A 191 5.67 2.65 11.25
N LEU A 192 5.43 3.05 12.50
CA LEU A 192 5.70 2.21 13.66
C LEU A 192 4.83 0.95 13.63
N LEU A 193 3.54 1.08 13.37
CA LEU A 193 2.64 -0.07 13.26
C LEU A 193 2.95 -0.92 12.03
N CYS A 194 3.38 -0.33 10.91
CA CYS A 194 3.90 -1.08 9.76
C CYS A 194 5.13 -1.93 10.15
N HIS A 195 6.07 -1.36 10.91
CA HIS A 195 7.25 -2.07 11.40
C HIS A 195 6.88 -3.20 12.38
N LYS A 196 5.89 -2.95 13.25
CA LYS A 196 5.39 -3.90 14.26
C LYS A 196 4.29 -4.84 13.76
N LYS A 197 3.95 -4.84 12.47
CA LYS A 197 2.88 -5.66 11.89
C LYS A 197 2.97 -7.13 12.30
N ASN A 198 4.15 -7.74 12.18
CA ASN A 198 4.34 -9.16 12.52
C ASN A 198 4.15 -9.44 14.03
N ASP A 199 4.46 -8.47 14.89
CA ASP A 199 4.28 -8.60 16.33
C ASP A 199 2.79 -8.48 16.69
N ILE A 200 2.09 -7.54 16.05
CA ILE A 200 0.64 -7.38 16.15
C ILE A 200 -0.09 -8.63 15.66
N GLU A 201 0.31 -9.22 14.53
CA GLU A 201 -0.27 -10.46 14.00
C GLU A 201 -0.13 -11.67 14.94
N LYS A 202 0.88 -11.67 15.83
CA LYS A 202 1.06 -12.71 16.86
C LYS A 202 0.11 -12.52 18.05
N GLU A 203 -0.28 -11.29 18.36
CA GLU A 203 -1.27 -10.98 19.41
C GLU A 203 -2.71 -11.34 19.01
N GLY A 204 -2.95 -11.67 17.73
CA GLY A 204 -4.24 -12.13 17.24
C GLY A 204 -4.71 -13.42 17.91
N THR A 205 -5.91 -13.39 18.48
CA THR A 205 -6.55 -14.54 19.15
C THR A 205 -7.43 -15.33 18.18
N GLY A 206 -7.47 -16.67 18.33
CA GLY A 206 -8.31 -17.57 17.53
C GLY A 206 -7.53 -18.51 16.61
N SER A 207 -7.89 -19.80 16.60
CA SER A 207 -7.25 -20.85 15.79
C SER A 207 -7.62 -20.81 14.31
N THR A 208 -8.84 -20.34 13.98
CA THR A 208 -9.36 -20.31 12.59
C THR A 208 -9.39 -18.90 12.00
N PHE A 209 -9.71 -17.87 12.81
CA PHE A 209 -9.68 -16.46 12.41
C PHE A 209 -9.02 -15.64 13.50
N LYS A 210 -7.81 -15.16 13.24
CA LYS A 210 -7.11 -14.24 14.15
C LYS A 210 -7.87 -12.91 14.22
N ALA A 211 -8.16 -12.45 15.42
CA ALA A 211 -8.72 -11.12 15.68
C ALA A 211 -8.03 -10.46 16.88
N ILE A 212 -7.93 -9.14 16.84
CA ILE A 212 -7.39 -8.32 17.93
C ILE A 212 -8.52 -7.48 18.53
N ASN A 213 -8.67 -7.55 19.85
CA ASN A 213 -9.65 -6.76 20.58
C ASN A 213 -9.05 -5.42 21.04
N LYS A 214 -9.90 -4.53 21.57
CA LYS A 214 -9.48 -3.22 22.05
C LYS A 214 -8.40 -3.30 23.12
N ASP A 215 -8.55 -4.22 24.08
CA ASP A 215 -7.66 -4.36 25.23
C ASP A 215 -6.23 -4.72 24.82
N LYS A 216 -6.08 -5.59 23.82
CA LYS A 216 -4.80 -5.93 23.21
C LYS A 216 -4.17 -4.75 22.47
N ILE A 217 -4.97 -3.97 21.74
CA ILE A 217 -4.47 -2.76 21.06
C ILE A 217 -3.96 -1.75 22.07
N ILE A 218 -4.75 -1.41 23.09
CA ILE A 218 -4.38 -0.37 24.06
C ILE A 218 -3.21 -0.78 24.95
N SER A 219 -3.02 -2.08 25.22
CA SER A 219 -1.90 -2.60 26.02
C SER A 219 -0.64 -2.91 25.21
N PHE A 220 -0.70 -2.79 23.88
CA PHE A 220 0.45 -3.07 23.02
C PHE A 220 1.61 -2.11 23.34
N PRO A 221 2.80 -2.63 23.72
CA PRO A 221 3.93 -1.80 24.08
C PRO A 221 4.60 -1.23 22.83
N ILE A 222 4.92 0.06 22.86
CA ILE A 222 5.55 0.76 21.75
C ILE A 222 6.71 1.66 22.20
N PRO A 223 7.76 1.81 21.37
CA PRO A 223 8.75 2.86 21.57
C PRO A 223 8.16 4.24 21.28
N LEU A 224 8.43 5.19 22.18
CA LEU A 224 8.03 6.59 22.05
C LEU A 224 9.27 7.49 22.11
N PRO A 225 9.78 7.94 20.94
CA PRO A 225 10.79 8.98 20.88
C PRO A 225 10.21 10.37 21.19
N PRO A 226 11.08 11.38 21.44
CA PRO A 226 10.68 12.79 21.44
C PRO A 226 9.98 13.20 20.13
N LEU A 227 9.05 14.17 20.20
CA LEU A 227 8.23 14.59 19.07
C LEU A 227 9.04 14.96 17.81
N HIS A 228 10.12 15.72 17.97
CA HIS A 228 10.96 16.12 16.83
C HIS A 228 11.64 14.92 16.14
N ILE A 229 11.91 13.84 16.87
CA ILE A 229 12.42 12.58 16.31
C ILE A 229 11.30 11.80 15.62
N GLN A 230 10.09 11.78 16.18
CA GLN A 230 8.92 11.18 15.54
C GLN A 230 8.69 11.81 14.15
N GLN A 231 8.64 13.15 14.10
CA GLN A 231 8.47 13.92 12.86
C GLN A 231 9.58 13.63 11.86
N ARG A 232 10.84 13.63 12.30
CA ARG A 232 11.96 13.35 11.39
C ARG A 232 11.95 11.92 10.82
N ILE A 233 11.54 10.92 11.61
CA ILE A 233 11.34 9.55 11.12
C ILE A 233 10.19 9.52 10.10
N ALA A 234 9.08 10.18 10.41
CA ALA A 234 7.93 10.29 9.53
C ALA A 234 8.31 10.92 8.19
N ASP A 235 9.03 12.05 8.20
CA ASP A 235 9.49 12.78 7.01
C ASP A 235 10.41 11.93 6.11
N ILE A 236 11.36 11.20 6.70
CA ILE A 236 12.28 10.35 5.94
C ILE A 236 11.51 9.26 5.22
N LEU A 237 10.58 8.60 5.92
CA LEU A 237 9.83 7.48 5.37
C LEU A 237 8.75 7.93 4.38
N SER A 238 8.09 9.06 4.64
CA SER A 238 7.11 9.65 3.71
C SER A 238 7.77 10.05 2.39
N THR A 239 8.98 10.65 2.45
CA THR A 239 9.74 10.99 1.24
C THR A 239 10.03 9.75 0.37
N VAL A 240 10.33 8.60 0.98
CA VAL A 240 10.55 7.35 0.24
C VAL A 240 9.25 6.86 -0.39
N ASP A 241 8.14 6.95 0.35
CA ASP A 241 6.82 6.57 -0.15
C ASP A 241 6.32 7.45 -1.30
N GLU A 242 6.52 8.76 -1.22
CA GLU A 242 6.20 9.71 -2.30
C GLU A 242 6.97 9.36 -3.59
N ARG A 243 8.24 8.95 -3.46
CA ARG A 243 9.05 8.50 -4.61
C ARG A 243 8.53 7.19 -5.19
N ILE A 244 8.11 6.25 -4.35
CA ILE A 244 7.50 4.99 -4.80
C ILE A 244 6.20 5.29 -5.55
N GLU A 245 5.33 6.14 -5.00
CA GLU A 245 4.06 6.52 -5.62
C GLU A 245 4.28 7.23 -6.96
N SER A 246 5.24 8.16 -7.03
CA SER A 246 5.59 8.85 -8.27
C SER A 246 6.05 7.86 -9.36
N ALA A 247 6.88 6.89 -8.99
CA ALA A 247 7.34 5.85 -9.92
C ALA A 247 6.21 4.90 -10.35
N GLU A 248 5.31 4.52 -9.44
CA GLU A 248 4.12 3.72 -9.75
C GLU A 248 3.18 4.44 -10.72
N ASN A 249 2.99 5.75 -10.55
CA ASN A 249 2.22 6.58 -11.48
C ASN A 249 2.87 6.65 -12.86
N GLN A 250 4.20 6.83 -12.95
CA GLN A 250 4.93 6.80 -14.22
C GLN A 250 4.79 5.46 -14.93
N LYS A 251 4.88 4.34 -14.19
CA LYS A 251 4.65 2.99 -14.73
C LYS A 251 3.25 2.89 -15.35
N HIS A 252 2.23 3.36 -14.63
CA HIS A 252 0.85 3.32 -15.12
C HIS A 252 0.63 4.16 -16.38
N THR A 253 1.25 5.35 -16.46
CA THR A 253 1.24 6.18 -17.68
C THR A 253 1.87 5.45 -18.87
N LEU A 254 3.01 4.78 -18.67
CA LEU A 254 3.66 4.01 -19.72
C LEU A 254 2.87 2.77 -20.13
N GLU A 255 2.17 2.11 -19.21
CA GLU A 255 1.25 1.02 -19.54
C GLU A 255 0.10 1.48 -20.43
N THR A 256 -0.45 2.66 -20.12
CA THR A 256 -1.51 3.27 -20.93
C THR A 256 -0.97 3.65 -22.30
N LEU A 257 0.20 4.29 -22.37
CA LEU A 257 0.87 4.61 -23.62
C LEU A 257 1.12 3.36 -24.47
N PHE A 258 1.63 2.29 -23.87
CA PHE A 258 1.88 1.02 -24.56
C PHE A 258 0.60 0.46 -25.19
N LYS A 259 -0.50 0.41 -24.43
CA LYS A 259 -1.81 -0.07 -24.93
C LYS A 259 -2.33 0.80 -26.07
N THR A 260 -2.22 2.12 -25.95
CA THR A 260 -2.65 3.06 -26.99
C THR A 260 -1.81 2.90 -28.26
N LEU A 261 -0.48 2.86 -28.14
CA LEU A 261 0.41 2.65 -29.29
C LEU A 261 0.16 1.31 -29.96
N LEU A 262 0.02 0.23 -29.18
CA LEU A 262 -0.30 -1.09 -29.70
C LEU A 262 -1.60 -1.06 -30.52
N SER A 263 -2.66 -0.43 -29.99
CA SER A 263 -3.92 -0.30 -30.70
C SER A 263 -3.79 0.50 -32.01
N LEU A 264 -3.14 1.67 -31.97
CA LEU A 264 -3.00 2.58 -33.12
C LEU A 264 -2.11 2.00 -34.23
N LEU A 265 -1.04 1.30 -33.86
CA LEU A 265 -0.10 0.69 -34.80
C LEU A 265 -0.68 -0.58 -35.42
N MET A 266 -1.34 -1.43 -34.62
CA MET A 266 -1.94 -2.69 -35.11
C MET A 266 -3.20 -2.45 -35.95
N SER A 267 -3.92 -1.36 -35.72
CA SER A 267 -5.05 -0.93 -36.57
C SER A 267 -4.62 -0.19 -37.83
N GLY A 268 -3.34 0.19 -37.93
CA GLY A 268 -2.82 0.95 -39.07
C GLY A 268 -3.31 2.39 -39.16
N ILE A 269 -3.89 2.92 -38.07
CA ILE A 269 -4.27 4.34 -37.94
C ILE A 269 -3.00 5.21 -37.98
N ILE A 270 -1.95 4.76 -37.29
CA ILE A 270 -0.61 5.33 -37.39
C ILE A 270 0.26 4.37 -38.19
N ARG A 271 0.88 4.90 -39.25
CA ARG A 271 1.86 4.21 -40.08
C ARG A 271 3.24 4.77 -39.81
N LEU A 272 4.24 3.89 -39.79
CA LEU A 272 5.62 4.28 -39.52
C LEU A 272 6.46 4.09 -40.79
N SER A 273 7.12 5.15 -41.22
CA SER A 273 8.19 5.09 -42.21
C SER A 273 9.52 4.90 -41.48
N TRP A 274 10.19 3.77 -41.69
CA TRP A 274 11.53 3.55 -41.14
C TRP A 274 12.59 3.92 -42.19
N SER A 275 13.24 5.07 -42.02
CA SER A 275 14.44 5.44 -42.78
C SER A 275 15.67 4.93 -42.03
N HIS A 276 16.53 4.15 -42.70
CA HIS A 276 17.86 3.85 -42.17
C HIS A 276 18.70 5.13 -42.25
N ASP A 277 19.29 5.53 -41.13
CA ASP A 277 20.62 6.14 -41.10
C ASP A 277 21.57 5.14 -40.44
#